data_AF-A0A965F9U7-F1
#
_entry.id   AF-A0A965F9U7-F1
#
_cell.length_a   1.000
_cell.length_b   1.000
_cell.length_c   1.000
_cell.angle_alpha   90.00
_cell.angle_beta   90.00
_cell.angle_gamma   90.00
#
_symmetry.space_group_name_H-M   'P 1'
#
loop_
_entity.id
_entity.type
_entity.pdbx_description
1 polymer ?
#
loop_
_entity_poly.entity_id
_entity_poly.type
_entity_poly.pdbx_seq_one_letter_code
_entity_poly.pdbx_strand_id
1 'polypeptide(L)'
;MFGGISRENRFSSSIGQRAPFAASQAETILPVTVISGEEFREKVTNSIGDTLRNEIGVNNASFGTGVGQPIIRGQTGNRVTVLQNSLALTDASSVSPDHGNGVEPLLADRLEIVRGPSTLLYGSGAIGGVVNVIDNRIPEQLQGDTSFQLEQNYNSVNKENKTVFRLDGSVGNFGFHVDAFTRDNDNVEIDGFAIDEAAVERLEELTMAFIEAGHGDEDHDDHDDHDDHDDHDEEEFPNTNGFIGNSNGEAEGGTAGFSLVGDQGFFGFSVSTLENDYGLPPGTHSHAHGHGVEHEDEDHEDHDEDHGEDHDDDHEEEHGHGGEEVEFVRLNLDQDRY
;
A
#
# COMPACT_ATOMS: atom_id res chain seq x y z
N MET A 1 -58.78 -3.31 -26.68
CA MET A 1 -58.42 -1.89 -26.47
C MET A 1 -57.96 -1.76 -25.03
N PHE A 2 -56.74 -1.24 -24.85
CA PHE A 2 -55.91 -1.36 -23.65
C PHE A 2 -56.51 -0.69 -22.40
N GLY A 3 -56.48 -1.40 -21.27
CA GLY A 3 -56.61 -0.83 -19.94
C GLY A 3 -55.26 -0.93 -19.23
N GLY A 4 -54.64 0.22 -18.96
CA GLY A 4 -53.36 0.32 -18.27
C GLY A 4 -53.51 0.06 -16.78
N ILE A 5 -52.65 -0.80 -16.24
CA ILE A 5 -52.44 -0.96 -14.81
C ILE A 5 -51.04 -0.40 -14.52
N SER A 6 -51.03 0.78 -13.91
CA SER A 6 -49.86 1.36 -13.26
C SER A 6 -49.38 0.40 -12.18
N ARG A 7 -48.12 -0.06 -12.25
CA ARG A 7 -47.46 -0.73 -11.13
C ARG A 7 -46.44 0.24 -10.55
N GLU A 8 -46.79 0.75 -9.38
CA GLU A 8 -45.92 1.54 -8.50
C GLU A 8 -44.66 0.72 -8.16
N ASN A 9 -43.50 1.31 -8.41
CA ASN A 9 -42.22 0.74 -8.03
C ASN A 9 -42.02 0.98 -6.52
N ARG A 10 -42.24 -0.04 -5.70
CA ARG A 10 -41.93 0.03 -4.26
C ARG A 10 -40.44 -0.22 -4.09
N PHE A 11 -39.73 0.77 -3.54
CA PHE A 11 -38.39 0.58 -3.00
C PHE A 11 -38.47 -0.45 -1.86
N SER A 12 -37.86 -1.61 -2.06
CA SER A 12 -37.61 -2.57 -1.00
C SER A 12 -36.18 -2.36 -0.51
N SER A 13 -36.05 -1.91 0.74
CA SER A 13 -34.78 -1.79 1.44
C SER A 13 -34.23 -3.20 1.73
N SER A 14 -33.25 -3.64 0.94
CA SER A 14 -32.37 -4.76 1.31
C SER A 14 -31.08 -4.17 1.89
N ILE A 15 -30.86 -4.37 3.19
CA ILE A 15 -29.56 -4.16 3.82
C ILE A 15 -28.68 -5.32 3.37
N GLY A 16 -27.83 -5.02 2.41
CA GLY A 16 -26.79 -5.86 1.86
C GLY A 16 -26.01 -4.94 0.93
N GLN A 17 -24.81 -4.53 1.34
CA GLN A 17 -23.99 -3.61 0.56
C GLN A 17 -23.54 -4.33 -0.72
N ARG A 18 -24.30 -4.14 -1.81
CA ARG A 18 -23.83 -4.49 -3.15
C ARG A 18 -22.76 -3.47 -3.53
N ALA A 19 -21.73 -3.91 -4.26
CA ALA A 19 -20.94 -2.98 -5.07
C ALA A 19 -21.92 -2.18 -5.95
N PRO A 20 -21.93 -0.83 -5.87
CA PRO A 20 -22.96 -0.02 -6.52
C PRO A 20 -22.90 -0.06 -8.05
N PHE A 21 -21.84 -0.63 -8.64
CA PHE A 21 -21.62 -0.71 -10.08
C PHE A 21 -21.51 -2.16 -10.54
N ALA A 22 -22.66 -2.81 -10.73
CA ALA A 22 -22.75 -4.13 -11.36
C ALA A 22 -22.92 -4.06 -12.90
N ALA A 23 -22.82 -2.87 -13.49
CA ALA A 23 -23.17 -2.57 -14.87
C ALA A 23 -21.95 -2.05 -15.66
N SER A 24 -21.91 -2.29 -16.98
CA SER A 24 -20.85 -1.77 -17.85
C SER A 24 -20.79 -0.24 -17.82
N GLN A 25 -19.63 0.39 -18.13
CA GLN A 25 -19.50 1.86 -18.19
C GLN A 25 -20.61 2.53 -19.02
N ALA A 26 -21.14 1.83 -20.02
CA ALA A 26 -22.22 2.31 -20.90
C ALA A 26 -23.59 2.45 -20.21
N GLU A 27 -23.81 1.83 -19.04
CA GLU A 27 -25.08 1.86 -18.31
C GLU A 27 -25.06 2.79 -17.09
N THR A 28 -23.92 3.44 -16.80
CA THR A 28 -23.76 4.29 -15.62
C THR A 28 -23.50 5.76 -16.02
N ILE A 29 -24.36 6.68 -15.58
CA ILE A 29 -24.21 8.16 -15.77
C ILE A 29 -23.13 8.74 -14.80
N LEU A 30 -22.57 7.91 -13.94
CA LEU A 30 -21.68 8.29 -12.86
C LEU A 30 -20.22 8.26 -13.34
N PRO A 31 -19.36 9.17 -12.85
CA PRO A 31 -17.94 9.23 -13.19
C PRO A 31 -17.16 8.07 -12.52
N VAL A 32 -17.43 6.85 -12.97
CA VAL A 32 -16.77 5.62 -12.54
C VAL A 32 -15.94 5.05 -13.68
N THR A 33 -14.70 4.67 -13.39
CA THR A 33 -13.85 3.89 -14.28
C THR A 33 -13.77 2.48 -13.72
N VAL A 34 -14.01 1.48 -14.56
CA VAL A 34 -13.96 0.06 -14.18
C VAL A 34 -12.90 -0.63 -15.02
N ILE A 35 -11.99 -1.35 -14.36
CA ILE A 35 -10.88 -2.09 -14.97
C ILE A 35 -11.06 -3.56 -14.56
N SER A 36 -11.21 -4.45 -15.54
CA SER A 36 -11.50 -5.86 -15.28
C SER A 36 -11.03 -6.78 -16.42
N GLY A 37 -11.10 -8.09 -16.20
CA GLY A 37 -10.84 -9.09 -17.23
C GLY A 37 -9.36 -9.20 -17.62
N GLU A 38 -9.08 -9.52 -18.88
CA GLU A 38 -7.71 -9.76 -19.36
C GLU A 38 -6.85 -8.51 -19.33
N GLU A 39 -7.41 -7.37 -19.76
CA GLU A 39 -6.68 -6.09 -19.75
C GLU A 39 -6.27 -5.68 -18.33
N PHE A 40 -7.10 -6.01 -17.33
CA PHE A 40 -6.74 -5.81 -15.93
C PHE A 40 -5.55 -6.70 -15.55
N ARG A 41 -5.63 -8.02 -15.80
CA ARG A 41 -4.58 -8.98 -15.45
C ARG A 41 -3.22 -8.62 -16.04
N GLU A 42 -3.18 -8.21 -17.30
CA GLU A 42 -1.94 -7.78 -17.96
C GLU A 42 -1.31 -6.51 -17.34
N LYS A 43 -2.10 -5.72 -16.60
CA LYS A 43 -1.67 -4.47 -15.97
C LYS A 43 -1.43 -4.60 -14.46
N VAL A 44 -1.80 -5.71 -13.82
CA VAL A 44 -1.67 -5.85 -12.36
C VAL A 44 -0.19 -5.82 -11.98
N THR A 45 0.12 -4.95 -11.02
CA THR A 45 1.44 -4.80 -10.41
C THR A 45 1.35 -5.13 -8.92
N ASN A 46 2.39 -4.85 -8.15
CA ASN A 46 2.50 -5.26 -6.75
C ASN A 46 1.71 -4.36 -5.79
N SER A 47 1.17 -3.24 -6.28
CA SER A 47 0.39 -2.30 -5.47
C SER A 47 -0.77 -1.70 -6.24
N ILE A 48 -1.76 -1.17 -5.53
CA ILE A 48 -2.93 -0.52 -6.13
C ILE A 48 -2.52 0.75 -6.89
N GLY A 49 -1.66 1.58 -6.29
CA GLY A 49 -1.19 2.81 -6.91
C GLY A 49 -0.45 2.56 -8.23
N ASP A 50 0.44 1.58 -8.27
CA ASP A 50 1.20 1.26 -9.48
C ASP A 50 0.30 0.60 -10.56
N THR A 51 -0.63 -0.26 -10.15
CA THR A 51 -1.60 -0.90 -11.06
C THR A 51 -2.47 0.14 -11.77
N LEU A 52 -2.81 1.24 -11.07
CA LEU A 52 -3.66 2.30 -11.59
C LEU A 52 -2.90 3.47 -12.24
N ARG A 53 -1.57 3.45 -12.29
CA ARG A 53 -0.75 4.60 -12.71
C ARG A 53 -1.03 5.10 -14.14
N ASN A 54 -1.55 4.24 -14.99
CA ASN A 54 -1.88 4.56 -16.39
C ASN A 54 -3.31 5.07 -16.57
N GLU A 55 -4.11 5.12 -15.51
CA GLU A 55 -5.48 5.60 -15.55
C GLU A 55 -5.53 7.13 -15.52
N ILE A 56 -6.41 7.71 -16.34
CA ILE A 56 -6.47 9.16 -16.51
C ILE A 56 -6.78 9.85 -15.18
N GLY A 57 -5.85 10.71 -14.73
CA GLY A 57 -5.98 11.49 -13.50
C GLY A 57 -5.61 10.72 -12.23
N VAL A 58 -4.98 9.55 -12.38
CA VAL A 58 -4.39 8.75 -11.31
C VAL A 58 -2.87 8.79 -11.45
N ASN A 59 -2.15 8.92 -10.34
CA ASN A 59 -0.70 8.75 -10.26
C ASN A 59 -0.38 7.80 -9.11
N ASN A 60 0.87 7.36 -9.03
CA ASN A 60 1.36 6.48 -7.97
C ASN A 60 2.26 7.26 -7.01
N ALA A 61 2.01 7.17 -5.70
CA ALA A 61 2.97 7.53 -4.65
C ALA A 61 3.60 6.25 -4.10
N SER A 62 4.84 5.96 -4.49
CA SER A 62 5.51 4.69 -4.16
C SER A 62 6.71 4.87 -3.25
N PHE A 63 6.94 3.87 -2.41
CA PHE A 63 8.16 3.69 -1.60
C PHE A 63 8.86 2.40 -2.04
N GLY A 64 9.28 2.36 -3.32
CA GLY A 64 9.77 1.14 -3.95
C GLY A 64 8.68 0.32 -4.66
N THR A 65 9.00 -0.93 -4.95
CA THR A 65 8.13 -1.82 -5.74
C THR A 65 7.02 -2.47 -4.92
N GLY A 66 7.20 -2.63 -3.61
CA GLY A 66 6.23 -3.27 -2.71
C GLY A 66 5.08 -2.36 -2.28
N VAL A 67 5.22 -1.03 -2.44
CA VAL A 67 4.24 -0.05 -1.95
C VAL A 67 3.94 1.00 -3.01
N GLY A 68 2.65 1.26 -3.20
CA GLY A 68 2.17 2.30 -4.10
C GLY A 68 0.76 2.73 -3.75
N GLN A 69 0.60 4.00 -3.36
CA GLN A 69 -0.66 4.61 -3.00
C GLN A 69 -1.26 5.36 -4.20
N PRO A 70 -2.56 5.19 -4.50
CA PRO A 70 -3.20 5.90 -5.60
C PRO A 70 -3.39 7.39 -5.28
N ILE A 71 -2.79 8.26 -6.09
CA ILE A 71 -3.04 9.69 -6.07
C ILE A 71 -4.12 10.02 -7.10
N ILE A 72 -5.28 10.52 -6.67
CA ILE A 72 -6.35 10.93 -7.59
C ILE A 72 -6.47 12.45 -7.57
N ARG A 73 -6.25 13.09 -8.72
CA ARG A 73 -6.26 14.56 -8.88
C ARG A 73 -5.37 15.30 -7.87
N GLY A 74 -4.18 14.75 -7.61
CA GLY A 74 -3.22 15.32 -6.67
C GLY A 74 -3.62 15.17 -5.19
N GLN A 75 -4.57 14.29 -4.86
CA GLN A 75 -4.95 13.97 -3.49
C GLN A 75 -4.54 12.52 -3.16
N THR A 76 -4.15 12.26 -1.92
CA THR A 76 -3.72 10.94 -1.40
C THR A 76 -4.10 10.80 0.08
N GLY A 77 -3.76 9.66 0.70
CA GLY A 77 -4.04 9.34 2.10
C GLY A 77 -5.53 9.41 2.41
N ASN A 78 -5.91 10.03 3.53
CA ASN A 78 -7.31 10.13 3.99
C ASN A 78 -8.29 10.79 3.00
N ARG A 79 -7.81 11.38 1.90
CA ARG A 79 -8.65 12.00 0.87
C ARG A 79 -8.94 11.06 -0.31
N VAL A 80 -8.17 9.98 -0.47
CA VAL A 80 -8.41 8.91 -1.46
C VAL A 80 -8.57 7.60 -0.71
N THR A 81 -9.78 7.08 -0.66
CA THR A 81 -10.07 5.88 0.13
C THR A 81 -9.94 4.63 -0.74
N VAL A 82 -9.11 3.69 -0.31
CA VAL A 82 -9.09 2.32 -0.86
C VAL A 82 -10.09 1.47 -0.07
N LEU A 83 -10.89 0.69 -0.78
CA LEU A 83 -11.92 -0.19 -0.23
C LEU A 83 -11.75 -1.59 -0.81
N GLN A 84 -12.25 -2.59 -0.09
CA GLN A 84 -12.45 -3.93 -0.62
C GLN A 84 -13.90 -4.34 -0.47
N ASN A 85 -14.55 -4.68 -1.58
CA ASN A 85 -15.98 -4.99 -1.64
C ASN A 85 -16.83 -3.92 -0.94
N SER A 86 -16.50 -2.65 -1.18
CA SER A 86 -17.14 -1.46 -0.58
C SER A 86 -16.94 -1.29 0.94
N LEU A 87 -16.08 -2.09 1.56
CA LEU A 87 -15.70 -1.97 2.96
C LEU A 87 -14.34 -1.28 3.09
N ALA A 88 -14.21 -0.41 4.09
CA ALA A 88 -12.94 0.22 4.41
C ALA A 88 -11.90 -0.84 4.85
N LEU A 89 -10.64 -0.57 4.50
CA LEU A 89 -9.52 -1.38 4.96
C LEU A 89 -9.18 -1.02 6.40
N THR A 90 -8.70 -2.01 7.14
CA THR A 90 -8.11 -1.81 8.47
C THR A 90 -6.62 -2.05 8.32
N ASP A 91 -5.90 -1.04 7.87
CA ASP A 91 -4.45 -1.06 7.64
C ASP A 91 -3.81 0.28 8.04
N ALA A 92 -2.49 0.36 7.97
CA ALA A 92 -1.72 1.55 8.32
C ALA A 92 -1.52 2.52 7.13
N SER A 93 -2.00 2.20 5.93
CA SER A 93 -1.78 2.99 4.71
C SER A 93 -2.41 4.39 4.75
N SER A 94 -3.40 4.58 5.63
CA SER A 94 -4.04 5.87 5.91
C SER A 94 -3.25 6.74 6.89
N VAL A 95 -2.34 6.13 7.66
CA VAL A 95 -1.48 6.79 8.66
C VAL A 95 -0.17 7.23 8.01
N SER A 96 0.45 6.33 7.24
CA SER A 96 1.71 6.59 6.57
C SER A 96 1.75 6.00 5.15
N PRO A 97 2.25 6.73 4.15
CA PRO A 97 2.21 6.32 2.74
C PRO A 97 3.23 5.24 2.37
N ASP A 98 4.19 4.95 3.26
CA ASP A 98 5.14 3.84 3.17
C ASP A 98 4.53 2.48 3.56
N HIS A 99 3.31 2.46 4.10
CA HIS A 99 2.59 1.22 4.36
C HIS A 99 1.70 0.85 3.17
N GLY A 100 1.85 -0.38 2.67
CA GLY A 100 1.00 -0.95 1.63
C GLY A 100 -0.48 -1.01 2.02
N ASN A 101 -1.38 -0.95 1.04
CA ASN A 101 -2.81 -1.19 1.29
C ASN A 101 -3.02 -2.67 1.64
N GLY A 102 -3.89 -2.96 2.60
CA GLY A 102 -4.26 -4.32 3.01
C GLY A 102 -5.19 -5.04 2.04
N VAL A 103 -4.84 -5.02 0.76
CA VAL A 103 -5.55 -5.68 -0.35
C VAL A 103 -4.54 -6.15 -1.38
N GLU A 104 -4.79 -7.33 -1.94
CA GLU A 104 -4.00 -7.86 -3.04
C GLU A 104 -4.74 -7.65 -4.38
N PRO A 105 -4.25 -6.77 -5.28
CA PRO A 105 -4.86 -6.62 -6.60
C PRO A 105 -4.82 -7.87 -7.49
N LEU A 106 -3.88 -8.80 -7.30
CA LEU A 106 -3.82 -10.06 -8.06
C LEU A 106 -5.05 -10.96 -7.84
N LEU A 107 -5.72 -10.86 -6.69
CA LEU A 107 -6.93 -11.63 -6.37
C LEU A 107 -8.22 -10.92 -6.80
N ALA A 108 -8.13 -9.68 -7.29
CA ALA A 108 -9.31 -8.90 -7.65
C ALA A 108 -9.94 -9.36 -8.98
N ASP A 109 -11.26 -9.35 -9.04
CA ASP A 109 -12.01 -9.46 -10.29
C ASP A 109 -11.96 -8.17 -11.10
N ARG A 110 -12.01 -7.04 -10.39
CA ARG A 110 -11.99 -5.70 -10.98
C ARG A 110 -11.61 -4.63 -9.96
N LEU A 111 -11.17 -3.50 -10.48
CA LEU A 111 -11.00 -2.24 -9.74
C LEU A 111 -12.03 -1.22 -10.22
N GLU A 112 -12.67 -0.52 -9.29
CA GLU A 112 -13.58 0.59 -9.58
C GLU A 112 -13.00 1.90 -9.03
N ILE A 113 -12.77 2.87 -9.90
CA ILE A 113 -12.30 4.21 -9.53
C ILE A 113 -13.49 5.15 -9.59
N VAL A 114 -13.93 5.63 -8.43
CA VAL A 114 -15.09 6.51 -8.29
C VAL A 114 -14.61 7.91 -7.94
N ARG A 115 -15.17 8.91 -8.65
CA ARG A 115 -14.70 10.30 -8.56
C ARG A 115 -15.87 11.25 -8.31
N GLY A 116 -15.59 12.41 -7.71
CA GLY A 116 -16.59 13.49 -7.58
C GLY A 116 -17.79 13.09 -6.70
N PRO A 117 -19.00 13.61 -6.96
CA PRO A 117 -20.15 13.44 -6.05
C PRO A 117 -20.55 11.99 -5.76
N SER A 118 -20.18 11.04 -6.62
CA SER A 118 -20.49 9.62 -6.46
C SER A 118 -19.71 8.96 -5.32
N THR A 119 -18.63 9.57 -4.83
CA THR A 119 -17.88 9.05 -3.67
C THR A 119 -18.71 9.06 -2.39
N LEU A 120 -19.79 9.86 -2.33
CA LEU A 120 -20.74 9.88 -1.22
C LEU A 120 -21.44 8.54 -0.98
N LEU A 121 -21.50 7.66 -1.99
CA LEU A 121 -22.03 6.29 -1.82
C LEU A 121 -21.17 5.43 -0.90
N TYR A 122 -19.91 5.82 -0.69
CA TYR A 122 -18.93 5.07 0.09
C TYR A 122 -18.55 5.77 1.40
N GLY A 123 -19.17 6.91 1.71
CA GLY A 123 -18.98 7.63 2.97
C GLY A 123 -18.43 9.04 2.82
N SER A 124 -18.22 9.69 3.96
CA SER A 124 -17.61 11.02 4.06
C SER A 124 -16.10 10.91 4.19
N GLY A 125 -15.33 11.65 3.39
CA GLY A 125 -13.86 11.74 3.51
C GLY A 125 -13.11 11.51 2.21
N ALA A 126 -13.69 10.74 1.28
CA ALA A 126 -13.12 10.42 -0.03
C ALA A 126 -13.28 11.56 -1.06
N ILE A 127 -12.81 12.77 -0.70
CA ILE A 127 -12.94 13.97 -1.54
C ILE A 127 -12.09 13.88 -2.82
N GLY A 128 -10.94 13.21 -2.75
CA GLY A 128 -10.06 12.94 -3.89
C GLY A 128 -10.60 11.83 -4.79
N GLY A 129 -11.17 10.78 -4.20
CA GLY A 129 -11.74 9.65 -4.93
C GLY A 129 -11.84 8.40 -4.06
N VAL A 130 -12.43 7.36 -4.64
CA VAL A 130 -12.46 6.00 -4.06
C VAL A 130 -11.87 5.03 -5.07
N VAL A 131 -11.04 4.11 -4.59
CA VAL A 131 -10.63 2.92 -5.34
C VAL A 131 -11.22 1.72 -4.64
N ASN A 132 -12.13 1.00 -5.29
CA ASN A 132 -12.80 -0.16 -4.74
C ASN A 132 -12.29 -1.42 -5.42
N VAL A 133 -11.60 -2.27 -4.66
CA VAL A 133 -11.14 -3.59 -5.06
C VAL A 133 -12.30 -4.56 -4.90
N ILE A 134 -12.74 -5.17 -6.01
CA ILE A 134 -13.81 -6.15 -5.99
C ILE A 134 -13.23 -7.53 -6.21
N ASP A 135 -13.50 -8.45 -5.30
CA ASP A 135 -13.14 -9.87 -5.40
C ASP A 135 -14.38 -10.77 -5.24
N ASN A 136 -14.19 -12.08 -5.37
CA ASN A 136 -15.28 -13.06 -5.27
C ASN A 136 -15.25 -13.84 -3.93
N ARG A 137 -14.70 -13.25 -2.86
CA ARG A 137 -14.54 -13.94 -1.56
C ARG A 137 -15.82 -14.58 -1.04
N ILE A 138 -16.98 -13.96 -1.31
CA ILE A 138 -18.30 -14.52 -1.02
C ILE A 138 -19.07 -14.59 -2.34
N PRO A 139 -19.31 -15.78 -2.90
CA PRO A 139 -20.01 -15.91 -4.17
C PRO A 139 -21.44 -15.37 -4.08
N GLU A 140 -21.75 -14.30 -4.81
CA GLU A 140 -23.10 -13.70 -4.77
C GLU A 140 -24.09 -14.41 -5.71
N GLN A 141 -23.57 -15.13 -6.70
CA GLN A 141 -24.32 -15.82 -7.74
C GLN A 141 -23.78 -17.24 -7.95
N LEU A 142 -24.67 -18.16 -8.31
CA LEU A 142 -24.31 -19.55 -8.58
C LEU A 142 -23.65 -19.64 -9.96
N GLN A 143 -22.39 -20.04 -10.00
CA GLN A 143 -21.70 -20.33 -11.26
C GLN A 143 -22.22 -21.64 -11.85
N GLY A 144 -22.61 -21.64 -13.12
CA GLY A 144 -23.19 -22.82 -13.77
C GLY A 144 -22.19 -23.97 -13.92
N ASP A 145 -20.93 -23.64 -14.20
CA ASP A 145 -19.81 -24.58 -14.31
C ASP A 145 -18.72 -24.22 -13.29
N THR A 146 -17.90 -25.21 -12.93
CA THR A 146 -16.68 -24.97 -12.13
C THR A 146 -15.64 -24.25 -12.99
N SER A 147 -15.15 -23.10 -12.51
CA SER A 147 -14.08 -22.33 -13.13
C SER A 147 -12.76 -22.61 -12.43
N PHE A 148 -11.70 -22.85 -13.19
CA PHE A 148 -10.34 -23.02 -12.71
C PHE A 148 -9.42 -22.08 -13.47
N GLN A 149 -8.58 -21.36 -12.75
CA GLN A 149 -7.57 -20.47 -13.29
C GLN A 149 -6.24 -20.71 -12.60
N LEU A 150 -5.18 -20.75 -13.41
CA LEU A 150 -3.79 -20.74 -12.98
C LEU A 150 -3.07 -19.69 -13.83
N GLU A 151 -2.46 -18.73 -13.18
CA GLU A 151 -1.70 -17.66 -13.82
C GLU A 151 -0.28 -17.65 -13.28
N GLN A 152 0.67 -17.42 -14.18
CA GLN A 152 2.09 -17.28 -13.85
C GLN A 152 2.67 -16.10 -14.60
N ASN A 153 3.27 -15.15 -13.88
CA ASN A 153 3.97 -14.01 -14.46
C ASN A 153 5.43 -13.99 -14.02
N TYR A 154 6.32 -13.67 -14.95
CA TYR A 154 7.74 -13.53 -14.68
C TYR A 154 8.26 -12.18 -15.19
N ASN A 155 8.96 -11.43 -14.33
CA ASN A 155 9.62 -10.19 -14.70
C ASN A 155 11.14 -10.38 -14.66
N SER A 156 11.80 -10.16 -15.79
CA SER A 156 13.25 -10.34 -15.88
C SER A 156 14.05 -9.24 -15.16
N VAL A 157 13.46 -8.07 -14.89
CA VAL A 157 14.18 -6.92 -14.30
C VAL A 157 14.52 -7.14 -12.83
N ASN A 158 13.72 -7.91 -12.12
CA ASN A 158 13.91 -8.19 -10.69
C ASN A 158 13.66 -9.67 -10.36
N LYS A 159 13.74 -10.53 -11.39
CA LYS A 159 13.41 -11.97 -11.36
C LYS A 159 12.08 -12.29 -10.68
N GLU A 160 11.14 -11.35 -10.66
CA GLU A 160 9.86 -11.51 -9.97
C GLU A 160 9.09 -12.68 -10.55
N ASN A 161 8.52 -13.50 -9.68
CA ASN A 161 7.65 -14.60 -10.04
C ASN A 161 6.34 -14.47 -9.27
N LYS A 162 5.24 -14.38 -10.00
CA LYS A 162 3.89 -14.37 -9.45
C LYS A 162 3.18 -15.63 -9.88
N THR A 163 2.55 -16.32 -8.95
CA THR A 163 1.64 -17.43 -9.24
C THR A 163 0.30 -17.15 -8.59
N VAL A 164 -0.78 -17.23 -9.37
CA VAL A 164 -2.15 -17.09 -8.87
C VAL A 164 -2.92 -18.36 -9.21
N PHE A 165 -3.59 -18.92 -8.22
CA PHE A 165 -4.52 -20.03 -8.37
C PHE A 165 -5.91 -19.56 -7.97
N ARG A 166 -6.91 -19.96 -8.75
CA ARG A 166 -8.31 -19.71 -8.41
C ARG A 166 -9.22 -20.86 -8.84
N LEU A 167 -10.17 -21.18 -7.98
CA LEU A 167 -11.21 -22.17 -8.18
C LEU A 167 -12.54 -21.61 -7.69
N ASP A 168 -13.50 -21.51 -8.61
CA ASP A 168 -14.87 -21.14 -8.29
C ASP A 168 -15.84 -22.24 -8.73
N GLY A 169 -16.95 -22.38 -8.01
CA GLY A 169 -18.01 -23.25 -8.48
C GLY A 169 -19.27 -23.18 -7.64
N SER A 170 -20.26 -23.98 -8.04
CA SER A 170 -21.47 -24.14 -7.25
C SER A 170 -22.01 -25.57 -7.33
N VAL A 171 -22.71 -25.99 -6.27
CA VAL A 171 -23.42 -27.26 -6.20
C VAL A 171 -24.81 -27.00 -5.61
N GLY A 172 -25.84 -27.12 -6.43
CA GLY A 172 -27.19 -26.77 -6.02
C GLY A 172 -27.28 -25.27 -5.72
N ASN A 173 -27.65 -24.91 -4.50
CA ASN A 173 -27.72 -23.53 -4.03
C ASN A 173 -26.48 -23.06 -3.25
N PHE A 174 -25.43 -23.89 -3.22
CA PHE A 174 -24.18 -23.60 -2.53
C PHE A 174 -23.13 -23.13 -3.52
N GLY A 175 -22.59 -21.92 -3.34
CA GLY A 175 -21.43 -21.40 -4.06
C GLY A 175 -20.16 -21.51 -3.23
N PHE A 176 -19.02 -21.76 -3.86
CA PHE A 176 -17.72 -21.72 -3.22
C PHE A 176 -16.70 -20.98 -4.09
N HIS A 177 -15.71 -20.42 -3.41
CA HIS A 177 -14.58 -19.72 -3.99
C HIS A 177 -13.33 -20.03 -3.17
N VAL A 178 -12.25 -20.34 -3.86
CA VAL A 178 -10.92 -20.52 -3.28
C VAL A 178 -9.91 -19.85 -4.22
N ASP A 179 -9.10 -18.96 -3.69
CA ASP A 179 -7.95 -18.42 -4.39
C ASP A 179 -6.71 -18.38 -3.50
N ALA A 180 -5.55 -18.33 -4.15
CA ALA A 180 -4.26 -18.17 -3.50
C ALA A 180 -3.31 -17.48 -4.46
N PHE A 181 -2.37 -16.73 -3.92
CA PHE A 181 -1.27 -16.17 -4.69
C PHE A 181 0.04 -16.29 -3.91
N THR A 182 1.13 -16.27 -4.66
CA THR A 182 2.48 -16.06 -4.16
C THR A 182 3.20 -15.13 -5.12
N ARG A 183 4.01 -14.24 -4.58
CA ARG A 183 4.85 -13.30 -5.29
C ARG A 183 6.17 -13.19 -4.56
N ASP A 184 7.26 -13.41 -5.28
CA ASP A 184 8.62 -13.21 -4.79
C ASP A 184 9.39 -12.40 -5.83
N ASN A 185 10.23 -11.47 -5.38
CA ASN A 185 11.10 -10.71 -6.27
C ASN A 185 12.44 -10.34 -5.63
N ASP A 186 13.50 -10.39 -6.43
CA ASP A 186 14.80 -9.81 -6.11
C ASP A 186 14.74 -8.27 -6.17
N ASN A 187 15.88 -7.63 -5.92
CA ASN A 187 16.07 -6.21 -6.16
C ASN A 187 15.92 -5.87 -7.66
N VAL A 188 15.38 -4.69 -7.95
CA VAL A 188 15.25 -4.13 -9.30
C VAL A 188 16.63 -3.87 -9.89
N GLU A 189 16.94 -4.51 -11.02
CA GLU A 189 18.15 -4.26 -11.79
C GLU A 189 18.08 -2.91 -12.51
N ILE A 190 19.16 -2.14 -12.44
CA ILE A 190 19.33 -0.84 -13.09
C ILE A 190 20.73 -0.71 -13.67
N ASP A 191 20.91 0.19 -14.62
CA ASP A 191 22.26 0.54 -15.10
C ASP A 191 22.86 1.62 -14.20
N GLY A 192 23.97 1.32 -13.54
CA GLY A 192 24.73 2.28 -12.72
C GLY A 192 24.26 2.34 -11.26
N PHE A 193 24.57 3.46 -10.59
CA PHE A 193 24.27 3.67 -9.18
C PHE A 193 22.79 3.97 -8.95
N ALA A 194 22.23 3.47 -7.84
CA ALA A 194 20.84 3.66 -7.45
C ALA A 194 20.53 5.10 -7.05
N ILE A 195 21.50 5.78 -6.42
CA ILE A 195 21.39 7.16 -6.00
C ILE A 195 22.43 7.99 -6.79
N ASP A 196 21.97 9.10 -7.37
CA ASP A 196 22.86 10.14 -7.90
C ASP A 196 23.24 11.09 -6.75
N GLU A 197 24.26 10.72 -5.99
CA GLU A 197 24.73 11.46 -4.80
C GLU A 197 25.01 12.94 -5.14
N ALA A 198 25.62 13.22 -6.29
CA ALA A 198 25.91 14.58 -6.72
C ALA A 198 24.65 15.39 -7.09
N ALA A 199 23.56 14.73 -7.47
CA ALA A 199 22.27 15.39 -7.64
C ALA A 199 21.56 15.62 -6.30
N VAL A 200 21.68 14.69 -5.36
CA VAL A 200 21.13 14.79 -4.00
C VAL A 200 21.80 15.93 -3.24
N GLU A 201 23.14 15.97 -3.19
CA GLU A 201 23.91 17.02 -2.54
C GLU A 201 23.55 18.41 -3.08
N ARG A 202 23.41 18.54 -4.42
CA ARG A 202 22.97 19.79 -5.03
C ARG A 202 21.52 20.17 -4.71
N LEU A 203 20.64 19.18 -4.54
CA LEU A 203 19.25 19.42 -4.15
C LEU A 203 19.19 19.89 -2.70
N GLU A 204 19.99 19.30 -1.82
CA GLU A 204 20.11 19.69 -0.41
C GLU A 204 20.65 21.12 -0.29
N GLU A 205 21.72 21.46 -1.00
CA GLU A 205 22.26 22.83 -1.04
C GLU A 205 21.19 23.84 -1.48
N LEU A 206 20.42 23.53 -2.54
CA LEU A 206 19.33 24.39 -3.00
C LEU A 206 18.17 24.47 -2.00
N THR A 207 17.87 23.38 -1.30
CA THR A 207 16.78 23.31 -0.33
C THR A 207 17.14 24.09 0.93
N MET A 208 18.36 23.93 1.44
CA MET A 208 18.90 24.73 2.53
C MET A 208 18.90 26.21 2.18
N ALA A 209 19.41 26.58 0.99
CA ALA A 209 19.39 27.96 0.53
C ALA A 209 17.97 28.53 0.40
N PHE A 210 16.98 27.71 0.02
CA PHE A 210 15.58 28.14 -0.05
C PHE A 210 14.95 28.32 1.34
N ILE A 211 15.22 27.41 2.28
CA ILE A 211 14.76 27.49 3.66
C ILE A 211 15.36 28.73 4.33
N GLU A 212 16.67 28.92 4.21
CA GLU A 212 17.39 30.09 4.74
C GLU A 212 16.85 31.40 4.15
N ALA A 213 16.60 31.46 2.83
CA ALA A 213 16.01 32.64 2.19
C ALA A 213 14.53 32.88 2.55
N GLY A 214 13.83 31.87 3.07
CA GLY A 214 12.43 31.93 3.51
C GLY A 214 12.26 32.41 4.96
N HIS A 215 13.29 32.24 5.79
CA HIS A 215 13.38 32.81 7.13
C HIS A 215 13.96 34.23 7.04
N GLY A 216 13.14 35.17 6.61
CA GLY A 216 13.54 36.58 6.56
C GLY A 216 13.81 37.10 7.96
N ASP A 217 15.05 37.53 8.21
CA ASP A 217 15.49 38.46 9.27
C ASP A 217 14.58 38.50 10.51
N GLU A 218 14.33 37.38 11.18
CA GLU A 218 13.85 37.40 12.56
C GLU A 218 15.09 37.39 13.43
N ASP A 219 15.43 38.58 13.92
CA ASP A 219 16.51 38.86 14.86
C ASP A 219 16.50 37.83 16.00
N HIS A 220 17.40 36.85 15.94
CA HIS A 220 17.72 36.00 17.07
C HIS A 220 18.93 36.60 17.78
N ASP A 221 18.62 37.31 18.86
CA ASP A 221 19.58 37.76 19.87
C ASP A 221 20.36 36.55 20.44
N ASP A 222 21.67 36.74 20.55
CA ASP A 222 22.67 36.00 21.32
C ASP A 222 22.17 34.81 22.15
N HIS A 223 22.42 33.58 21.66
CA HIS A 223 22.63 32.42 22.52
C HIS A 223 23.78 31.58 21.99
N ASP A 224 24.58 31.12 22.95
CA ASP A 224 25.97 30.70 22.83
C ASP A 224 26.19 29.47 21.94
N ASP A 225 27.44 29.38 21.46
CA ASP A 225 28.04 28.26 20.74
C ASP A 225 27.64 26.91 21.35
N HIS A 226 26.68 26.23 20.73
CA HIS A 226 26.55 24.79 20.78
C HIS A 226 26.90 24.27 19.38
N ASP A 227 28.19 24.00 19.18
CA ASP A 227 28.70 23.07 18.17
C ASP A 227 28.27 21.63 18.54
N ASP A 228 26.98 21.43 18.82
CA ASP A 228 26.36 20.11 18.76
C ASP A 228 26.01 19.91 17.29
N HIS A 229 27.07 19.76 16.47
CA HIS A 229 26.98 18.84 15.35
C HIS A 229 26.68 17.51 16.02
N ASP A 230 25.39 17.22 16.19
CA ASP A 230 24.94 15.84 16.27
C ASP A 230 25.59 15.19 15.05
N ASP A 231 26.66 14.43 15.31
CA ASP A 231 27.08 13.31 14.50
C ASP A 231 25.87 12.37 14.52
N HIS A 232 24.80 12.76 13.82
CA HIS A 232 23.81 11.83 13.38
C HIS A 232 24.61 10.89 12.52
N ASP A 233 24.83 9.70 13.06
CA ASP A 233 25.14 8.50 12.30
C ASP A 233 24.10 8.45 11.18
N GLU A 234 24.36 9.16 10.09
CA GLU A 234 23.77 8.89 8.81
C GLU A 234 24.18 7.44 8.59
N GLU A 235 23.27 6.52 8.86
CA GLU A 235 23.36 5.16 8.37
C GLU A 235 23.44 5.30 6.85
N GLU A 236 24.66 5.53 6.35
CA GLU A 236 24.99 5.70 4.94
C GLU A 236 24.70 4.34 4.32
N PHE A 237 23.45 4.15 3.90
CA PHE A 237 23.09 2.99 3.12
C PHE A 237 24.01 2.95 1.90
N PRO A 238 24.76 1.88 1.67
CA PRO A 238 25.75 1.83 0.61
C PRO A 238 25.03 2.00 -0.71
N ASN A 239 25.43 3.03 -1.47
CA ASN A 239 24.85 3.30 -2.76
C ASN A 239 25.11 2.12 -3.71
N THR A 240 24.04 1.38 -3.98
CA THR A 240 24.09 0.15 -4.76
C THR A 240 24.35 0.43 -6.22
N ASN A 241 25.13 -0.42 -6.89
CA ASN A 241 25.46 -0.29 -8.31
C ASN A 241 24.99 -1.53 -9.07
N GLY A 242 24.16 -1.33 -10.09
CA GLY A 242 23.56 -2.39 -10.89
C GLY A 242 22.16 -2.82 -10.42
N PHE A 243 21.71 -2.35 -9.26
CA PHE A 243 20.40 -2.66 -8.71
C PHE A 243 19.97 -1.59 -7.69
N ILE A 244 18.68 -1.53 -7.38
CA ILE A 244 18.12 -0.71 -6.30
C ILE A 244 18.11 -1.56 -5.02
N GLY A 245 18.97 -1.22 -4.06
CA GLY A 245 19.00 -1.88 -2.75
C GLY A 245 17.64 -1.87 -2.04
N ASN A 246 17.32 -2.97 -1.34
CA ASN A 246 16.10 -3.13 -0.56
C ASN A 246 14.79 -2.92 -1.35
N SER A 247 14.78 -3.24 -2.64
CA SER A 247 13.57 -3.24 -3.48
C SER A 247 12.99 -4.66 -3.69
N ASN A 248 13.60 -5.66 -3.07
CA ASN A 248 13.13 -7.04 -3.01
C ASN A 248 11.95 -7.18 -2.03
N GLY A 249 11.10 -8.18 -2.26
CA GLY A 249 9.95 -8.45 -1.40
C GLY A 249 9.29 -9.79 -1.71
N GLU A 250 8.48 -10.23 -0.75
CA GLU A 250 7.72 -11.48 -0.78
C GLU A 250 6.30 -11.21 -0.30
N ALA A 251 5.32 -11.79 -0.99
CA ALA A 251 3.92 -11.72 -0.58
C ALA A 251 3.20 -13.01 -0.90
N GLU A 252 2.37 -13.45 0.02
CA GLU A 252 1.50 -14.59 -0.18
C GLU A 252 0.18 -14.40 0.53
N GLY A 253 -0.80 -15.20 0.13
CA GLY A 253 -2.10 -15.15 0.75
C GLY A 253 -3.13 -15.89 -0.06
N GLY A 254 -4.37 -15.81 0.40
CA GLY A 254 -5.48 -16.46 -0.26
C GLY A 254 -6.78 -16.33 0.50
N THR A 255 -7.84 -16.67 -0.20
CA THR A 255 -9.20 -16.58 0.30
C THR A 255 -9.90 -17.92 0.14
N ALA A 256 -10.67 -18.29 1.16
CA ALA A 256 -11.62 -19.39 1.07
C ALA A 256 -12.99 -18.88 1.54
N GLY A 257 -13.99 -19.00 0.68
CA GLY A 257 -15.33 -18.58 1.05
C GLY A 257 -16.43 -19.37 0.37
N PHE A 258 -17.62 -19.21 0.92
CA PHE A 258 -18.80 -19.92 0.46
C PHE A 258 -20.06 -19.10 0.69
N SER A 259 -21.12 -19.47 -0.02
CA SER A 259 -22.43 -18.87 0.14
C SER A 259 -23.57 -19.86 -0.13
N LEU A 260 -24.71 -19.58 0.49
CA LEU A 260 -26.00 -20.15 0.15
C LEU A 260 -26.79 -19.08 -0.62
N VAL A 261 -27.02 -19.32 -1.91
CA VAL A 261 -27.71 -18.38 -2.81
C VAL A 261 -29.14 -18.86 -3.04
N GLY A 262 -30.12 -17.99 -2.79
CA GLY A 262 -31.53 -18.25 -3.05
C GLY A 262 -32.18 -17.15 -3.87
N ASP A 263 -33.48 -17.30 -4.14
CA ASP A 263 -34.24 -16.39 -5.01
C ASP A 263 -34.30 -14.93 -4.52
N GLN A 264 -34.05 -14.71 -3.22
CA GLN A 264 -34.18 -13.39 -2.56
C GLN A 264 -32.83 -12.79 -2.15
N GLY A 265 -31.71 -13.49 -2.35
CA GLY A 265 -30.37 -13.04 -1.94
C GLY A 265 -29.44 -14.19 -1.59
N PHE A 266 -28.32 -13.88 -0.93
CA PHE A 266 -27.34 -14.87 -0.48
C PHE A 266 -26.95 -14.63 0.97
N PHE A 267 -26.47 -15.69 1.63
CA PHE A 267 -25.78 -15.63 2.91
C PHE A 267 -24.45 -16.35 2.77
N GLY A 268 -23.35 -15.74 3.19
CA GLY A 268 -22.03 -16.33 3.00
C GLY A 268 -21.02 -15.93 4.06
N PHE A 269 -19.89 -16.60 4.03
CA PHE A 269 -18.78 -16.43 4.94
C PHE A 269 -17.48 -16.62 4.14
N SER A 270 -16.43 -15.89 4.50
CA SER A 270 -15.12 -15.99 3.87
C SER A 270 -14.03 -15.79 4.91
N VAL A 271 -12.96 -16.57 4.82
CA VAL A 271 -11.71 -16.29 5.50
C VAL A 271 -10.66 -15.92 4.46
N SER A 272 -9.84 -14.91 4.74
CA SER A 272 -8.71 -14.55 3.90
C SER A 272 -7.50 -14.20 4.74
N THR A 273 -6.32 -14.51 4.23
CA THR A 273 -5.03 -14.13 4.80
C THR A 273 -4.19 -13.42 3.76
N LEU A 274 -3.36 -12.49 4.20
CA LEU A 274 -2.42 -11.72 3.40
C LEU A 274 -1.17 -11.46 4.25
N GLU A 275 -0.03 -11.92 3.76
CA GLU A 275 1.30 -11.64 4.27
C GLU A 275 2.09 -10.92 3.16
N ASN A 276 2.71 -9.79 3.48
CA ASN A 276 3.45 -9.00 2.50
C ASN A 276 4.64 -8.32 3.19
N ASP A 277 5.84 -8.87 2.94
CA ASP A 277 7.13 -8.33 3.33
C ASP A 277 7.75 -7.57 2.16
N TYR A 278 8.14 -6.33 2.40
CA TYR A 278 8.78 -5.52 1.39
C TYR A 278 9.81 -4.58 2.00
N GLY A 279 10.89 -4.38 1.23
CA GLY A 279 11.87 -3.37 1.54
C GLY A 279 11.44 -1.97 1.10
N LEU A 280 11.90 -0.97 1.84
CA LEU A 280 11.89 0.44 1.45
C LEU A 280 13.29 0.81 0.92
N PRO A 281 13.44 1.09 -0.38
CA PRO A 281 14.73 1.50 -0.93
C PRO A 281 15.30 2.75 -0.24
N PRO A 282 16.62 2.88 -0.12
CA PRO A 282 17.25 4.10 0.41
C PRO A 282 16.80 5.35 -0.34
N GLY A 283 16.67 6.47 0.39
CA GLY A 283 16.22 7.75 -0.16
C GLY A 283 14.71 7.84 -0.43
N THR A 284 13.92 6.79 -0.17
CA THR A 284 12.45 6.90 -0.22
C THR A 284 11.84 7.52 1.05
N HIS A 285 12.60 7.60 2.14
CA HIS A 285 12.24 8.30 3.37
C HIS A 285 13.11 9.56 3.47
N SER A 286 12.50 10.74 3.38
CA SER A 286 13.15 11.96 3.83
C SER A 286 12.85 12.08 5.32
N HIS A 287 13.87 12.02 6.18
CA HIS A 287 13.76 12.64 7.49
C HIS A 287 13.59 14.14 7.24
N ALA A 288 12.35 14.59 7.11
CA ALA A 288 12.06 15.99 7.26
C ALA A 288 12.45 16.32 8.70
N HIS A 289 13.49 17.14 8.88
CA HIS A 289 13.86 17.70 10.17
C HIS A 289 12.62 18.36 10.78
N GLY A 290 11.92 17.60 11.63
CA GLY A 290 10.98 18.16 12.56
C GLY A 290 11.82 18.83 13.62
N HIS A 291 11.94 20.15 13.57
CA HIS A 291 12.34 20.91 14.75
C HIS A 291 11.38 20.53 15.88
N GLY A 292 11.84 19.60 16.74
CA GLY A 292 11.24 19.36 18.03
C GLY A 292 11.35 20.67 18.80
N VAL A 293 10.20 21.25 19.13
CA VAL A 293 10.17 22.30 20.14
C VAL A 293 10.46 21.59 21.45
N GLU A 294 11.70 21.66 21.90
CA GLU A 294 12.09 21.16 23.21
C GLU A 294 11.35 21.97 24.27
N HIS A 295 10.60 21.26 25.12
CA HIS A 295 10.06 21.83 26.34
C HIS A 295 11.16 21.75 27.39
N GLU A 296 11.68 22.92 27.78
CA GLU A 296 12.48 23.10 28.99
C GLU A 296 11.65 22.66 30.20
N ASP A 297 12.00 21.54 30.82
CA ASP A 297 11.56 21.19 32.17
C ASP A 297 12.74 21.43 33.13
N GLU A 298 12.50 22.34 34.06
CA GLU A 298 13.40 22.83 35.09
C GLU A 298 13.91 21.72 36.05
N ASP A 299 15.20 21.80 36.37
CA ASP A 299 15.92 21.40 37.58
C ASP A 299 15.30 20.34 38.52
N HIS A 300 16.08 19.28 38.83
CA HIS A 300 16.30 18.87 40.22
C HIS A 300 17.63 18.11 40.38
N GLU A 301 18.53 18.71 41.15
CA GLU A 301 19.69 18.07 41.78
C GLU A 301 19.25 16.96 42.75
N ASP A 302 19.97 15.83 42.77
CA ASP A 302 20.38 15.17 44.02
C ASP A 302 21.53 14.16 43.76
N HIS A 303 22.57 14.30 44.56
CA HIS A 303 23.77 13.47 44.66
C HIS A 303 23.47 12.04 45.18
N ASP A 304 24.26 11.03 44.76
CA ASP A 304 25.21 10.33 45.66
C ASP A 304 25.98 9.17 44.96
N GLU A 305 27.17 8.94 45.50
CA GLU A 305 28.35 8.20 45.06
C GLU A 305 28.21 6.66 45.04
N ASP A 306 28.95 5.93 44.17
CA ASP A 306 30.03 5.02 44.61
C ASP A 306 30.88 4.45 43.44
N HIS A 307 32.18 4.27 43.72
CA HIS A 307 33.23 3.76 42.82
C HIS A 307 33.31 2.22 42.80
N GLY A 308 33.81 1.65 41.68
CA GLY A 308 34.32 0.28 41.64
C GLY A 308 35.02 -0.04 40.31
N GLU A 309 36.35 -0.07 40.34
CA GLU A 309 37.27 -0.33 39.22
C GLU A 309 37.38 -1.82 38.81
N ASP A 310 37.94 -1.99 37.61
CA ASP A 310 38.70 -3.12 37.04
C ASP A 310 37.93 -4.32 36.48
N HIS A 311 38.15 -4.59 35.19
CA HIS A 311 38.71 -5.86 34.70
C HIS A 311 39.16 -5.74 33.22
N ASP A 312 40.46 -5.87 33.01
CA ASP A 312 41.09 -6.26 31.74
C ASP A 312 40.58 -7.65 31.30
N ASP A 313 40.42 -7.88 29.99
CA ASP A 313 40.85 -9.13 29.31
C ASP A 313 40.58 -9.08 27.78
N ASP A 314 41.69 -9.17 27.04
CA ASP A 314 41.92 -9.90 25.79
C ASP A 314 41.07 -9.63 24.52
N HIS A 315 41.68 -8.86 23.61
CA HIS A 315 41.41 -8.88 22.19
C HIS A 315 41.94 -10.19 21.56
N GLU A 316 41.06 -11.14 21.28
CA GLU A 316 41.32 -12.16 20.26
C GLU A 316 40.72 -11.70 18.92
N GLU A 317 41.60 -11.41 17.96
CA GLU A 317 41.25 -11.23 16.55
C GLU A 317 40.72 -12.55 15.98
N GLU A 318 39.42 -12.61 15.75
CA GLU A 318 38.85 -13.58 14.81
C GLU A 318 38.43 -12.82 13.54
N HIS A 319 39.28 -12.91 12.52
CA HIS A 319 38.98 -12.46 11.16
C HIS A 319 37.85 -13.32 10.57
N GLY A 320 36.61 -12.98 10.87
CA GLY A 320 35.45 -13.35 10.07
C GLY A 320 35.17 -12.24 9.07
N HIS A 321 35.28 -12.53 7.77
CA HIS A 321 34.73 -11.68 6.72
C HIS A 321 33.20 -11.67 6.83
N GLY A 322 32.64 -10.87 7.73
CA GLY A 322 31.25 -10.41 7.68
C GLY A 322 31.26 -9.03 7.04
N GLY A 323 30.67 -8.89 5.86
CA GLY A 323 30.27 -7.55 5.43
C GLY A 323 29.27 -7.04 6.46
N GLU A 324 29.44 -5.80 6.91
CA GLU A 324 28.40 -5.12 7.69
C GLU A 324 27.11 -5.21 6.88
N GLU A 325 26.15 -5.99 7.37
CA GLU A 325 24.79 -6.02 6.85
C GLU A 325 24.18 -4.69 7.24
N VAL A 326 24.19 -3.75 6.30
CA VAL A 326 23.53 -2.46 6.51
C VAL A 326 22.04 -2.74 6.64
N GLU A 327 21.45 -2.40 7.80
CA GLU A 327 20.11 -2.82 8.17
C GLU A 327 19.08 -1.96 7.44
N PHE A 328 18.68 -2.39 6.24
CA PHE A 328 17.64 -1.68 5.51
C PHE A 328 16.27 -1.81 6.19
N VAL A 329 15.49 -0.72 6.20
CA VAL A 329 14.12 -0.73 6.73
C VAL A 329 13.23 -1.63 5.89
N ARG A 330 12.61 -2.63 6.52
CA ARG A 330 11.60 -3.51 5.91
C ARG A 330 10.30 -3.44 6.69
N LEU A 331 9.19 -3.58 5.99
CA LEU A 331 7.86 -3.63 6.59
C LEU A 331 7.22 -4.96 6.25
N ASN A 332 6.64 -5.59 7.27
CA ASN A 332 5.80 -6.77 7.12
C ASN A 332 4.35 -6.41 7.46
N LEU A 333 3.44 -6.69 6.53
CA LEU A 333 2.00 -6.59 6.71
C LEU A 333 1.40 -8.00 6.80
N ASP A 334 0.90 -8.34 7.99
CA ASP A 334 0.11 -9.54 8.22
C ASP A 334 -1.36 -9.19 8.46
N GLN A 335 -2.28 -9.81 7.72
CA GLN A 335 -3.71 -9.55 7.85
C GLN A 335 -4.54 -10.82 7.71
N ASP A 336 -5.40 -11.08 8.71
CA ASP A 336 -6.47 -12.06 8.66
C ASP A 336 -7.85 -11.40 8.63
N ARG A 337 -8.76 -11.91 7.82
CA ARG A 337 -10.16 -11.45 7.74
C ARG A 337 -11.13 -12.63 7.74
N TYR A 338 -12.31 -12.39 8.33
CA TYR A 338 -13.41 -13.35 8.52
C TYR A 338 -14.76 -12.73 8.16
#